data_AF-U6DXC9-F1
#
_entry.id   AF-U6DXC9-F1
#
_cell.length_a   1.000
_cell.length_b   1.000
_cell.length_c   1.000
_cell.angle_alpha   90.00
_cell.angle_beta   90.00
_cell.angle_gamma   90.00
#
_symmetry.space_group_name_H-M   'P 1'
#
loop_
_entity.id
_entity.type
_entity.pdbx_description
1 polymer ?
#
loop_
_entity_poly.entity_id
_entity_poly.type
_entity_poly.pdbx_seq_one_letter_code
_entity_poly.pdbx_strand_id
1 'polypeptide(L)'
;MEHCEVLSKKVIEFKPPVYEQRYYFVKNLVNQHGHKKIADLGFGDATLLWMLKYHRCVQYLVGVDIAAKPFEWGGGRLSPGVGSYIIPRELDLTITLYRGSAVQKDSRLCGFDLITCIELIEHLDSEDLAKFPEVVFGYFSPGMVVISTPNSEFNPLFPASTFRDPDHRFEWNRKQFQMWALDVAKLYHYSVEFSGVGDPPAGAEHVGYCTQIGVFQKNSTKPTELSISEPEEHVYEVVSFLWEVTARVRSTWIRM
;
A
#
# COMPACT_ATOMS: atom_id res chain seq x y z
N MET A 1 -4.63 -17.69 53.34
CA MET A 1 -5.39 -17.74 52.06
C MET A 1 -4.83 -16.63 51.20
N GLU A 2 -3.88 -16.97 50.34
CA GLU A 2 -3.30 -16.04 49.36
C GLU A 2 -4.35 -15.76 48.29
N HIS A 3 -4.70 -14.49 48.14
CA HIS A 3 -5.50 -14.01 47.03
C HIS A 3 -4.63 -14.09 45.77
N CYS A 4 -4.85 -15.11 44.94
CA CYS A 4 -4.31 -15.17 43.59
C CYS A 4 -5.11 -14.18 42.73
N GLU A 5 -4.65 -12.94 42.66
CA GLU A 5 -5.15 -11.99 41.65
C GLU A 5 -4.80 -12.54 40.28
N VAL A 6 -5.80 -13.10 39.60
CA VAL A 6 -5.74 -13.37 38.17
C VAL A 6 -5.64 -12.00 37.50
N LEU A 7 -4.41 -11.57 37.21
CA LEU A 7 -4.11 -10.42 36.36
C LEU A 7 -4.89 -10.61 35.05
N SER A 8 -6.02 -9.91 34.94
CA SER A 8 -6.76 -9.84 33.69
C SER A 8 -5.81 -9.28 32.65
N LYS A 9 -5.31 -10.12 31.73
CA LYS A 9 -4.47 -9.67 30.62
C LYS A 9 -5.28 -8.61 29.87
N LYS A 10 -4.87 -7.34 29.98
CA LYS A 10 -5.51 -6.25 29.25
C LYS A 10 -5.36 -6.55 27.77
N VAL A 11 -6.48 -6.78 27.08
CA VAL A 11 -6.51 -6.85 25.63
C VAL A 11 -6.14 -5.47 25.12
N ILE A 12 -5.08 -5.38 24.32
CA ILE A 12 -4.69 -4.11 23.70
C ILE A 12 -5.71 -3.79 22.62
N GLU A 13 -6.39 -2.68 22.82
CA GLU A 13 -7.39 -2.17 21.89
C GLU A 13 -6.89 -0.84 21.31
N PHE A 14 -6.87 -0.75 19.98
CA PHE A 14 -6.52 0.48 19.27
C PHE A 14 -7.80 1.17 18.80
N LYS A 15 -7.87 2.50 18.96
CA LYS A 15 -9.00 3.32 18.50
C LYS A 15 -8.47 4.47 17.64
N PRO A 16 -8.67 4.43 16.30
CA PRO A 16 -9.31 3.37 15.51
C PRO A 16 -8.44 2.09 15.44
N PRO A 17 -8.96 0.94 14.96
CA PRO A 17 -8.16 -0.28 14.74
C PRO A 17 -6.91 -0.03 13.89
N VAL A 18 -5.83 -0.79 14.13
CA VAL A 18 -4.52 -0.57 13.48
C VAL A 18 -4.60 -0.62 11.95
N TYR A 19 -5.41 -1.52 11.39
CA TYR A 19 -5.58 -1.61 9.94
C TYR A 19 -6.15 -0.32 9.35
N GLU A 20 -7.08 0.35 10.04
CA GLU A 20 -7.59 1.66 9.62
C GLU A 20 -6.52 2.73 9.74
N GLN A 21 -5.74 2.72 10.83
CA GLN A 21 -4.64 3.67 11.00
C GLN A 21 -3.62 3.58 9.85
N ARG A 22 -3.29 2.37 9.37
CA ARG A 22 -2.43 2.17 8.19
C ARG A 22 -3.03 2.82 6.94
N TYR A 23 -4.32 2.62 6.69
CA TYR A 23 -4.97 3.24 5.53
C TYR A 23 -5.08 4.75 5.65
N TYR A 24 -5.33 5.29 6.84
CA TYR A 24 -5.29 6.73 7.10
C TYR A 24 -3.89 7.32 6.91
N PHE A 25 -2.84 6.60 7.30
CA PHE A 25 -1.45 7.01 7.06
C PHE A 25 -1.19 7.22 5.56
N VAL A 26 -1.51 6.22 4.73
CA VAL A 26 -1.38 6.33 3.26
C VAL A 26 -2.26 7.45 2.70
N LYS A 27 -3.52 7.53 3.15
CA LYS A 27 -4.45 8.57 2.73
C LYS A 27 -3.90 9.98 2.99
N ASN A 28 -3.27 10.19 4.14
CA ASN A 28 -2.67 11.46 4.50
C ASN A 28 -1.47 11.79 3.61
N LEU A 29 -0.62 10.81 3.28
CA LEU A 29 0.47 10.99 2.32
C LEU A 29 -0.02 11.41 0.94
N VAL A 30 -1.08 10.78 0.43
CA VAL A 30 -1.68 11.12 -0.87
C VAL A 30 -2.23 12.56 -0.86
N ASN A 31 -2.85 12.99 0.23
CA ASN A 31 -3.32 14.37 0.40
C ASN A 31 -2.17 15.39 0.42
N GLN A 32 -1.03 15.04 1.01
CA GLN A 32 0.13 15.94 1.11
C GLN A 32 0.87 16.11 -0.23
N HIS A 33 0.98 15.05 -1.03
CA HIS A 33 1.82 15.03 -2.22
C HIS A 33 1.06 15.10 -3.55
N GLY A 34 -0.26 14.90 -3.53
CA GLY A 34 -1.10 15.03 -4.73
C GLY A 34 -0.84 13.97 -5.81
N HIS A 35 -0.49 12.75 -5.41
CA HIS A 35 -0.22 11.63 -6.32
C HIS A 35 -1.43 11.31 -7.23
N LYS A 36 -1.15 11.06 -8.52
CA LYS A 36 -2.17 10.82 -9.57
C LYS A 36 -2.26 9.36 -9.96
N LYS A 37 -1.12 8.66 -10.02
CA LYS A 37 -0.99 7.24 -10.33
C LYS A 37 -0.56 6.47 -9.08
N ILE A 38 -1.47 5.69 -8.53
CA ILE A 38 -1.26 4.94 -7.28
C ILE A 38 -1.53 3.46 -7.51
N ALA A 39 -0.59 2.60 -7.13
CA ALA A 39 -0.77 1.16 -7.12
C ALA A 39 -0.67 0.62 -5.69
N ASP A 40 -1.52 -0.34 -5.36
CA ASP A 40 -1.50 -1.09 -4.10
C ASP A 40 -1.19 -2.55 -4.39
N LEU A 41 -0.01 -3.00 -3.96
CA LEU A 41 0.45 -4.38 -4.08
C LEU A 41 0.04 -5.12 -2.81
N GLY A 42 -0.74 -6.20 -2.96
CA GLY A 42 -1.39 -6.89 -1.85
C GLY A 42 -2.65 -6.18 -1.35
N PHE A 43 -3.48 -5.66 -2.27
CA PHE A 43 -4.60 -4.79 -1.89
C PHE A 43 -5.73 -5.49 -1.11
N GLY A 44 -5.72 -6.82 -1.02
CA GLY A 44 -6.68 -7.59 -0.22
C GLY A 44 -8.14 -7.21 -0.50
N ASP A 45 -8.85 -6.73 0.50
CA ASP A 45 -10.29 -6.37 0.40
C ASP A 45 -10.58 -5.06 -0.36
N ALA A 46 -9.55 -4.44 -0.94
CA ALA A 46 -9.58 -3.18 -1.66
C ALA A 46 -10.06 -1.98 -0.81
N THR A 47 -10.01 -2.06 0.52
CA THR A 47 -10.40 -0.95 1.41
C THR A 47 -9.55 0.29 1.14
N LEU A 48 -8.23 0.15 0.99
CA LEU A 48 -7.35 1.28 0.72
C LEU A 48 -7.70 1.94 -0.61
N LEU A 49 -7.84 1.15 -1.68
CA LEU A 49 -8.27 1.64 -2.98
C LEU A 49 -9.62 2.38 -2.90
N TRP A 50 -10.59 1.81 -2.18
CA TRP A 50 -11.88 2.46 -1.95
C TRP A 50 -11.76 3.79 -1.22
N MET A 51 -10.88 3.92 -0.23
CA MET A 51 -10.62 5.19 0.46
C MET A 51 -9.96 6.20 -0.46
N LEU A 52 -9.01 5.76 -1.30
CA LEU A 52 -8.25 6.62 -2.21
C LEU A 52 -9.09 7.11 -3.38
N LYS A 53 -10.08 6.34 -3.85
CA LYS A 53 -10.91 6.70 -5.02
C LYS A 53 -11.56 8.08 -4.89
N TYR A 54 -11.87 8.56 -3.68
CA TYR A 54 -12.51 9.87 -3.47
C TYR A 54 -11.55 11.06 -3.50
N HIS A 55 -10.24 10.85 -3.61
CA HIS A 55 -9.26 11.92 -3.71
C HIS A 55 -9.21 12.45 -5.14
N ARG A 56 -9.52 13.74 -5.32
CA ARG A 56 -9.69 14.34 -6.65
C ARG A 56 -8.41 14.37 -7.50
N CYS A 57 -7.23 14.33 -6.88
CA CYS A 57 -5.96 14.29 -7.61
C CYS A 57 -5.71 12.93 -8.29
N VAL A 58 -6.30 11.85 -7.78
CA VAL A 58 -6.08 10.48 -8.27
C VAL A 58 -6.79 10.28 -9.61
N GLN A 59 -6.05 9.77 -10.59
CA GLN A 59 -6.49 9.50 -11.96
C GLN A 59 -6.33 8.03 -12.34
N TYR A 60 -5.34 7.35 -11.77
CA TYR A 60 -5.10 5.93 -11.98
C TYR A 60 -4.92 5.26 -10.64
N LEU A 61 -5.76 4.27 -10.36
CA LEU A 61 -5.74 3.51 -9.14
C LEU A 61 -5.66 2.03 -9.49
N VAL A 62 -4.57 1.38 -9.12
CA VAL A 62 -4.29 -0.01 -9.46
C VAL A 62 -4.23 -0.85 -8.20
N GLY A 63 -4.84 -2.04 -8.23
CA GLY A 63 -4.61 -3.08 -7.23
C GLY A 63 -3.97 -4.29 -7.89
N VAL A 64 -2.95 -4.87 -7.27
CA VAL A 64 -2.38 -6.18 -7.66
C VAL A 64 -2.44 -7.12 -6.46
N ASP A 65 -3.01 -8.31 -6.63
CA ASP A 65 -3.05 -9.32 -5.57
C ASP A 65 -3.04 -10.74 -6.16
N ILE A 66 -2.36 -11.69 -5.51
CA ILE A 66 -2.33 -13.09 -5.94
C ILE A 66 -3.69 -13.78 -5.74
N ALA A 67 -4.45 -13.34 -4.74
CA ALA A 67 -5.75 -13.90 -4.39
C ALA A 67 -6.92 -13.21 -5.09
N ALA A 68 -6.65 -12.26 -6.00
CA ALA A 68 -7.69 -11.52 -6.70
C ALA A 68 -8.61 -12.44 -7.52
N LYS A 69 -9.93 -12.28 -7.34
CA LYS A 69 -10.96 -13.05 -8.06
C LYS A 69 -11.90 -12.14 -8.85
N PRO A 70 -12.20 -12.46 -10.13
CA PRO A 70 -13.01 -11.60 -11.03
C PRO A 70 -14.39 -11.20 -10.49
N PHE A 71 -15.06 -12.10 -9.78
CA PHE A 71 -16.46 -11.88 -9.35
C PHE A 71 -16.61 -11.36 -7.91
N GLU A 72 -15.61 -11.53 -7.05
CA GLU A 72 -15.69 -11.06 -5.65
C GLU A 72 -15.36 -9.57 -5.54
N TRP A 73 -14.42 -9.08 -6.36
CA TRP A 73 -13.87 -7.72 -6.21
C TRP A 73 -14.34 -6.75 -7.30
N GLY A 74 -15.12 -7.24 -8.27
CA GLY A 74 -15.34 -6.61 -9.56
C GLY A 74 -16.54 -5.65 -9.73
N GLY A 75 -17.26 -5.17 -8.69
CA GLY A 75 -18.33 -4.22 -9.04
C GLY A 75 -19.19 -3.54 -7.98
N GLY A 76 -19.05 -3.82 -6.69
CA GLY A 76 -19.83 -3.10 -5.68
C GLY A 76 -19.12 -1.85 -5.16
N ARG A 77 -18.00 -2.07 -4.48
CA ARG A 77 -17.36 -1.07 -3.62
C ARG A 77 -16.59 -0.01 -4.43
N LEU A 78 -15.86 -0.41 -5.46
CA LEU A 78 -15.02 0.48 -6.26
C LEU A 78 -15.79 1.22 -7.35
N SER A 79 -16.96 0.72 -7.75
CA SER A 79 -17.82 1.35 -8.76
C SER A 79 -18.21 2.79 -8.37
N PRO A 80 -18.50 3.66 -9.36
CA PRO A 80 -19.05 4.98 -9.11
C PRO A 80 -20.34 4.87 -8.28
N GLY A 81 -20.41 5.60 -7.17
CA GLY A 81 -21.61 5.65 -6.34
C GLY A 81 -22.66 6.59 -6.93
N VAL A 82 -23.88 6.61 -6.38
CA VAL A 82 -24.93 7.58 -6.78
C VAL A 82 -24.41 9.02 -6.69
N GLY A 83 -23.62 9.34 -5.65
CA GLY A 83 -23.02 10.65 -5.47
C GLY A 83 -22.10 11.10 -6.61
N SER A 84 -21.45 10.17 -7.32
CA SER A 84 -20.59 10.47 -8.47
C SER A 84 -21.35 11.08 -9.64
N TYR A 85 -22.63 10.74 -9.81
CA TYR A 85 -23.49 11.32 -10.85
C TYR A 85 -24.02 12.71 -10.46
N ILE A 86 -24.13 12.98 -9.16
CA ILE A 86 -24.61 14.28 -8.63
C ILE A 86 -23.48 15.30 -8.62
N ILE A 87 -22.29 14.89 -8.16
CA ILE A 87 -21.08 15.72 -8.08
C ILE A 87 -19.98 15.00 -8.85
N PRO A 88 -19.91 15.21 -10.18
CA PRO A 88 -18.92 14.55 -11.02
C PRO A 88 -17.51 15.01 -10.68
N ARG A 89 -16.53 14.14 -10.95
CA ARG A 89 -15.11 14.47 -10.83
C ARG A 89 -14.72 15.47 -11.93
N GLU A 90 -13.69 16.27 -11.64
CA GLU A 90 -13.05 17.16 -12.62
C GLU A 90 -12.03 16.43 -13.51
N LEU A 91 -11.43 15.36 -12.99
CA LEU A 91 -10.47 14.50 -13.67
C LEU A 91 -11.00 13.06 -13.73
N ASP A 92 -10.77 12.40 -14.86
CA ASP A 92 -11.18 11.01 -15.06
C ASP A 92 -10.45 10.11 -14.07
N LEU A 93 -11.12 9.06 -13.60
CA LEU A 93 -10.53 8.05 -12.72
C LEU A 93 -10.64 6.67 -13.37
N THR A 94 -9.49 6.04 -13.56
CA THR A 94 -9.36 4.64 -13.96
C THR A 94 -9.03 3.80 -12.74
N ILE A 95 -9.79 2.73 -12.50
CA ILE A 95 -9.48 1.74 -11.48
C ILE A 95 -9.30 0.38 -12.15
N THR A 96 -8.13 -0.22 -11.99
CA THR A 96 -7.83 -1.55 -12.54
C THR A 96 -7.38 -2.50 -11.44
N LEU A 97 -8.00 -3.67 -11.35
CA LEU A 97 -7.56 -4.73 -10.47
C LEU A 97 -6.91 -5.84 -11.28
N TYR A 98 -5.75 -6.27 -10.83
CA TYR A 98 -4.94 -7.31 -11.43
C TYR A 98 -4.79 -8.50 -10.49
N ARG A 99 -4.75 -9.69 -11.09
CA ARG A 99 -4.25 -10.90 -10.45
C ARG A 99 -2.80 -11.09 -10.88
N GLY A 100 -1.90 -11.08 -9.90
CA GLY A 100 -0.46 -11.10 -10.14
C GLY A 100 0.33 -11.04 -8.83
N SER A 101 1.63 -11.32 -8.91
CA SER A 101 2.53 -11.27 -7.75
C SER A 101 3.38 -10.00 -7.75
N ALA A 102 3.62 -9.41 -6.57
CA ALA A 102 4.47 -8.23 -6.39
C ALA A 102 5.94 -8.45 -6.81
N VAL A 103 6.35 -9.69 -7.03
CA VAL A 103 7.69 -10.07 -7.50
C VAL A 103 7.75 -10.37 -9.00
N GLN A 104 6.69 -10.06 -9.75
CA GLN A 104 6.66 -10.16 -11.21
C GLN A 104 6.73 -8.77 -11.84
N LYS A 105 7.46 -8.66 -12.95
CA LYS A 105 7.52 -7.42 -13.73
C LYS A 105 6.26 -7.30 -14.59
N ASP A 106 5.64 -6.14 -14.54
CA ASP A 106 4.53 -5.78 -15.43
C ASP A 106 4.67 -4.31 -15.84
N SER A 107 4.89 -4.06 -17.13
CA SER A 107 5.22 -2.74 -17.65
C SER A 107 4.14 -1.69 -17.38
N ARG A 108 2.89 -2.11 -17.12
CA ARG A 108 1.75 -1.22 -16.84
C ARG A 108 1.86 -0.53 -15.49
N LEU A 109 2.72 -0.99 -14.58
CA LEU A 109 2.99 -0.36 -13.29
C LEU A 109 4.20 0.60 -13.31
N CYS A 110 4.92 0.68 -14.43
CA CYS A 110 6.04 1.62 -14.55
C CYS A 110 5.57 3.07 -14.59
N GLY A 111 6.33 3.97 -13.95
CA GLY A 111 6.03 5.41 -13.95
C GLY A 111 4.84 5.79 -13.07
N PHE A 112 4.56 5.01 -12.04
CA PHE A 112 3.62 5.36 -10.98
C PHE A 112 4.20 6.40 -10.02
N ASP A 113 3.34 7.24 -9.45
CA ASP A 113 3.75 8.26 -8.49
C ASP A 113 3.97 7.64 -7.11
N LEU A 114 3.11 6.68 -6.74
CA LEU A 114 3.11 5.99 -5.46
C LEU A 114 2.80 4.51 -5.64
N ILE A 115 3.60 3.65 -5.00
CA ILE A 115 3.28 2.23 -4.79
C ILE A 115 3.17 1.97 -3.28
N THR A 116 2.08 1.34 -2.86
CA THR A 116 1.85 0.91 -1.48
C THR A 116 1.96 -0.61 -1.36
N CYS A 117 2.61 -1.07 -0.30
CA CYS A 117 2.80 -2.47 0.05
C CYS A 117 2.48 -2.59 1.55
N ILE A 118 1.20 -2.64 1.89
CA ILE A 118 0.71 -2.54 3.27
C ILE A 118 0.50 -3.95 3.82
N GLU A 119 1.30 -4.34 4.80
CA GLU A 119 1.31 -5.69 5.39
C GLU A 119 1.47 -6.79 4.32
N LEU A 120 2.45 -6.61 3.42
CA LEU A 120 2.69 -7.53 2.30
C LEU A 120 3.96 -8.35 2.49
N ILE A 121 5.06 -7.69 2.87
CA ILE A 121 6.40 -8.28 2.74
C ILE A 121 6.58 -9.49 3.66
N GLU A 122 5.91 -9.50 4.81
CA GLU A 122 5.90 -10.61 5.78
C GLU A 122 5.27 -11.90 5.25
N HIS A 123 4.50 -11.83 4.16
CA HIS A 123 3.92 -13.01 3.50
C HIS A 123 4.83 -13.59 2.41
N LEU A 124 5.89 -12.86 2.00
CA LEU A 124 6.85 -13.32 1.01
C LEU A 124 7.79 -14.35 1.64
N ASP A 125 8.05 -15.44 0.92
CA ASP A 125 9.15 -16.32 1.29
C ASP A 125 10.52 -15.67 1.04
N SER A 126 11.59 -16.34 1.44
CA SER A 126 12.94 -15.78 1.32
C SER A 126 13.37 -15.50 -0.12
N GLU A 127 12.90 -16.29 -1.10
CA GLU A 127 13.26 -16.10 -2.50
C GLU A 127 12.51 -14.91 -3.09
N ASP A 128 11.23 -14.78 -2.79
CA ASP A 128 10.39 -13.69 -3.25
C ASP A 128 10.75 -12.37 -2.58
N LEU A 129 11.06 -12.39 -1.28
CA LEU A 129 11.54 -11.20 -0.57
C LEU A 129 12.87 -10.68 -1.14
N ALA A 130 13.74 -11.58 -1.65
CA ALA A 130 14.99 -11.19 -2.29
C ALA A 130 14.77 -10.54 -3.67
N LYS A 131 13.73 -10.95 -4.42
CA LYS A 131 13.37 -10.39 -5.73
C LYS A 131 12.58 -9.08 -5.62
N PHE A 132 11.78 -8.94 -4.58
CA PHE A 132 10.85 -7.83 -4.38
C PHE A 132 11.50 -6.44 -4.58
N PRO A 133 12.68 -6.11 -4.02
CA PRO A 133 13.30 -4.81 -4.23
C PRO A 133 13.63 -4.51 -5.68
N GLU A 134 14.12 -5.50 -6.44
CA GLU A 134 14.45 -5.32 -7.86
C GLU A 134 13.22 -4.95 -8.67
N VAL A 135 12.08 -5.59 -8.39
CA VAL A 135 10.84 -5.34 -9.12
C VAL A 135 10.24 -3.99 -8.73
N VAL A 136 10.09 -3.71 -7.43
CA VAL A 136 9.38 -2.50 -6.97
C VAL A 136 10.24 -1.25 -7.12
N PHE A 137 11.50 -1.27 -6.70
CA PHE A 137 12.36 -0.09 -6.68
C PHE A 137 13.20 0.03 -7.95
N GLY A 138 13.61 -1.10 -8.54
CA GLY A 138 14.38 -1.15 -9.78
C GLY A 138 13.51 -0.96 -11.02
N TYR A 139 12.56 -1.88 -11.25
CA TYR A 139 11.77 -1.93 -12.47
C TYR A 139 10.59 -0.92 -12.47
N PHE A 140 9.66 -1.01 -11.50
CA PHE A 140 8.53 -0.05 -11.43
C PHE A 140 9.01 1.37 -11.12
N SER A 141 10.03 1.47 -10.26
CA SER A 141 10.77 2.69 -9.93
C SER A 141 9.90 3.92 -9.68
N PRO A 142 8.86 3.82 -8.81
CA PRO A 142 7.88 4.88 -8.61
C PRO A 142 8.48 6.09 -7.90
N GLY A 143 7.77 7.23 -7.93
CA GLY A 143 8.19 8.44 -7.21
C GLY A 143 8.32 8.21 -5.70
N MET A 144 7.39 7.44 -5.12
CA MET A 144 7.34 7.08 -3.71
C MET A 144 6.94 5.60 -3.53
N VAL A 145 7.48 4.93 -2.53
CA VAL A 145 7.04 3.60 -2.06
C VAL A 145 6.69 3.68 -0.59
N VAL A 146 5.56 3.13 -0.17
CA VAL A 146 5.19 2.99 1.25
C VAL A 146 5.09 1.51 1.58
N ILE A 147 5.93 1.06 2.52
CA ILE A 147 5.94 -0.33 2.99
C ILE A 147 5.56 -0.33 4.47
N SER A 148 4.58 -1.15 4.85
CA SER A 148 4.30 -1.48 6.24
C SER A 148 4.54 -2.95 6.52
N THR A 149 4.92 -3.26 7.75
CA THR A 149 5.01 -4.62 8.26
C THR A 149 4.86 -4.61 9.79
N PRO A 150 4.44 -5.71 10.43
CA PRO A 150 4.41 -5.83 11.88
C PRO A 150 5.78 -5.58 12.53
N ASN A 151 5.77 -4.97 13.71
CA ASN A 151 6.95 -4.85 14.57
C ASN A 151 6.94 -5.96 15.64
N SER A 152 7.82 -6.96 15.52
CA SER A 152 7.84 -8.09 16.45
C SER A 152 8.15 -7.71 17.90
N GLU A 153 8.78 -6.55 18.15
CA GLU A 153 9.04 -6.05 19.50
C GLU A 153 7.75 -5.69 20.26
N PHE A 154 6.65 -5.45 19.56
CA PHE A 154 5.34 -5.16 20.16
C PHE A 154 4.58 -6.45 20.54
N ASN A 155 4.93 -7.60 19.96
CA ASN A 155 4.22 -8.87 20.15
C ASN A 155 4.05 -9.30 21.61
N PRO A 156 5.05 -9.11 22.51
CA PRO A 156 4.90 -9.47 23.92
C PRO A 156 3.73 -8.77 24.62
N LEU A 157 3.23 -7.68 24.06
CA LEU A 157 2.09 -6.95 24.61
C LEU A 157 0.74 -7.61 24.28
N PHE A 158 0.68 -8.52 23.31
CA PHE A 158 -0.54 -9.26 22.98
C PHE A 158 -0.66 -10.57 23.78
N PRO A 159 -1.90 -10.98 24.12
CA PRO A 159 -2.15 -12.24 24.80
C PRO A 159 -1.97 -13.41 23.81
N ALA A 160 -0.71 -13.85 23.67
CA ALA A 160 -0.22 -15.07 23.02
C ALA A 160 0.00 -15.03 21.50
N SER A 161 1.27 -14.88 21.10
CA SER A 161 1.95 -15.64 20.03
C SER A 161 3.36 -15.05 19.76
N THR A 162 4.25 -15.85 19.16
CA THR A 162 5.53 -15.36 18.60
C THR A 162 5.31 -14.54 17.33
N PHE A 163 4.27 -14.87 16.56
CA PHE A 163 3.80 -14.15 15.36
C PHE A 163 2.33 -13.76 15.51
N ARG A 164 1.97 -12.54 15.14
CA ARG A 164 0.60 -12.01 15.20
C ARG A 164 -0.36 -12.74 14.27
N ASP A 165 0.14 -13.34 13.20
CA ASP A 165 -0.65 -14.10 12.24
C ASP A 165 0.08 -15.41 11.88
N PRO A 166 -0.61 -16.57 11.86
CA PRO A 166 -0.03 -17.83 11.44
C PRO A 166 0.45 -17.85 9.97
N ASP A 167 -0.06 -16.98 9.11
CA ASP A 167 0.30 -16.92 7.69
C ASP A 167 1.57 -16.08 7.42
N HIS A 168 2.16 -15.47 8.45
CA HIS A 168 3.43 -14.75 8.32
C HIS A 168 4.62 -15.70 8.14
N ARG A 169 5.49 -15.38 7.17
CA ARG A 169 6.78 -16.07 6.95
C ARG A 169 7.85 -15.57 7.91
N PHE A 170 7.77 -14.31 8.32
CA PHE A 170 8.67 -13.68 9.29
C PHE A 170 7.98 -12.49 9.97
N GLU A 171 8.52 -12.05 11.11
CA GLU A 171 8.20 -10.75 11.68
C GLU A 171 9.46 -10.04 12.17
N TRP A 172 9.78 -8.92 11.54
CA TRP A 172 10.98 -8.16 11.84
C TRP A 172 10.82 -7.27 13.06
N ASN A 173 11.88 -7.17 13.84
CA ASN A 173 12.03 -6.09 14.80
C ASN A 173 12.41 -4.79 14.06
N ARG A 174 12.45 -3.66 14.77
CA ARG A 174 12.72 -2.34 14.17
C ARG A 174 14.08 -2.30 13.48
N LYS A 175 15.09 -2.90 14.10
CA LYS A 175 16.46 -2.92 13.56
C LYS A 175 16.53 -3.72 12.26
N GLN A 176 15.89 -4.88 12.18
CA GLN A 176 15.85 -5.72 10.99
C GLN A 176 15.19 -4.99 9.82
N PHE A 177 14.01 -4.41 10.06
CA PHE A 177 13.30 -3.63 9.03
C PHE A 177 14.10 -2.41 8.58
N GLN A 178 14.68 -1.65 9.52
CA GLN A 178 15.49 -0.47 9.19
C GLN A 178 16.74 -0.82 8.40
N MET A 179 17.45 -1.88 8.77
CA MET A 179 18.65 -2.33 8.04
C MET A 179 18.29 -2.71 6.60
N TRP A 180 17.28 -3.56 6.42
CA TRP A 180 16.80 -3.96 5.09
C TRP A 180 16.36 -2.75 4.26
N ALA A 181 15.57 -1.85 4.85
CA ALA A 181 15.05 -0.68 4.17
C ALA A 181 16.17 0.31 3.77
N LEU A 182 17.16 0.52 4.64
CA LEU A 182 18.33 1.36 4.33
C LEU A 182 19.17 0.77 3.19
N ASP A 183 19.37 -0.55 3.17
CA ASP A 183 20.11 -1.23 2.11
C ASP A 183 19.37 -1.12 0.76
N VAL A 184 18.05 -1.34 0.75
CA VAL A 184 17.19 -1.14 -0.44
C VAL A 184 17.24 0.31 -0.91
N ALA A 185 17.04 1.27 0.00
CA ALA A 185 17.05 2.69 -0.34
C ALA A 185 18.38 3.12 -0.96
N LYS A 186 19.50 2.66 -0.38
CA LYS A 186 20.85 2.91 -0.91
C LYS A 186 21.05 2.30 -2.29
N LEU A 187 20.63 1.05 -2.49
CA LEU A 187 20.83 0.31 -3.74
C LEU A 187 20.06 0.94 -4.92
N TYR A 188 18.82 1.38 -4.69
CA TYR A 188 17.94 1.88 -5.75
C TYR A 188 17.78 3.40 -5.78
N HIS A 189 18.62 4.14 -5.04
CA HIS A 189 18.63 5.60 -5.01
C HIS A 189 17.34 6.25 -4.48
N TYR A 190 16.82 5.72 -3.37
CA TYR A 190 15.77 6.32 -2.57
C TYR A 190 16.34 6.88 -1.27
N SER A 191 15.63 7.83 -0.67
CA SER A 191 15.71 8.12 0.76
C SER A 191 14.61 7.34 1.46
N VAL A 192 14.77 7.04 2.75
CA VAL A 192 13.74 6.36 3.54
C VAL A 192 13.54 7.06 4.88
N GLU A 193 12.27 7.31 5.22
CA GLU A 193 11.84 7.80 6.52
C GLU A 193 11.07 6.70 7.26
N PHE A 194 11.35 6.54 8.54
CA PHE A 194 10.73 5.52 9.38
C PHE A 194 9.68 6.14 10.30
N SER A 195 8.50 5.53 10.34
CA SER A 195 7.42 5.85 11.26
C SER A 195 6.63 4.58 11.58
N GLY A 196 5.39 4.73 12.03
CA GLY A 196 4.51 3.60 12.28
C GLY A 196 3.13 4.05 12.74
N VAL A 197 2.28 3.06 13.01
CA VAL A 197 0.93 3.25 13.55
C VAL A 197 0.64 2.24 14.66
N GLY A 198 -0.38 2.52 15.46
CA GLY A 198 -0.70 1.77 16.67
C GLY A 198 0.29 2.10 17.77
N ASP A 199 0.12 3.26 18.38
CA ASP A 199 0.92 3.68 19.54
C ASP A 199 0.87 2.63 20.67
N PRO A 200 2.01 2.38 21.35
CA PRO A 200 2.02 1.50 22.50
C PRO A 200 1.19 2.11 23.65
N PRO A 201 0.59 1.27 24.51
CA PRO A 201 -0.06 1.77 25.71
C PRO A 201 0.97 2.45 26.63
N ALA A 202 0.47 3.37 27.49
CA ALA A 202 1.31 4.09 28.43
C ALA A 202 2.19 3.15 29.27
N GLY A 203 3.49 3.44 29.34
CA GLY A 203 4.51 2.62 30.01
C GLY A 203 5.18 1.56 29.14
N ALA A 204 4.75 1.39 27.89
CA ALA A 204 5.36 0.47 26.92
C ALA A 204 6.01 1.20 25.72
N GLU A 205 6.29 2.49 25.83
CA GLU A 205 6.79 3.33 24.72
C GLU A 205 8.08 2.81 24.08
N HIS A 206 8.89 2.08 24.86
CA HIS A 206 10.15 1.49 24.41
C HIS A 206 9.99 0.48 23.26
N VAL A 207 8.84 -0.19 23.10
CA VAL A 207 8.63 -1.17 22.01
C VAL A 207 8.37 -0.51 20.65
N GLY A 208 8.07 0.79 20.62
CA GLY A 208 7.70 1.52 19.41
C GLY A 208 6.28 1.21 18.92
N TYR A 209 6.01 1.52 17.65
CA TYR A 209 4.72 1.30 17.03
C TYR A 209 4.38 -0.18 16.83
N CYS A 210 3.08 -0.49 16.82
CA CYS A 210 2.56 -1.82 16.51
C CYS A 210 2.89 -2.21 15.06
N THR A 211 2.60 -1.35 14.09
CA THR A 211 3.06 -1.49 12.70
C THR A 211 4.19 -0.49 12.46
N GLN A 212 5.29 -0.95 11.89
CA GLN A 212 6.38 -0.09 11.43
C GLN A 212 6.19 0.21 9.94
N ILE A 213 6.54 1.43 9.54
CA ILE A 213 6.33 1.93 8.18
C ILE A 213 7.63 2.57 7.68
N GLY A 214 8.03 2.22 6.47
CA GLY A 214 9.09 2.88 5.70
C GLY A 214 8.49 3.63 4.53
N VAL A 215 8.70 4.95 4.48
CA VAL A 215 8.31 5.80 3.35
C VAL A 215 9.56 6.10 2.55
N PHE A 216 9.62 5.57 1.33
CA PHE A 216 10.74 5.73 0.44
C PHE A 216 10.44 6.80 -0.60
N GLN A 217 11.29 7.80 -0.70
CA GLN A 217 11.18 8.87 -1.69
C GLN A 217 12.32 8.75 -2.69
N LYS A 218 11.99 8.66 -3.99
CA LYS A 218 13.01 8.59 -5.05
C LYS A 218 13.85 9.86 -5.02
N ASN A 219 15.17 9.70 -4.93
CA ASN A 219 16.06 10.84 -4.94
C ASN A 219 16.00 11.48 -6.34
N SER A 220 15.87 12.80 -6.41
CA SER A 220 15.89 13.52 -7.69
C SER A 220 17.27 13.42 -8.32
N THR A 221 17.51 12.40 -9.13
CA THR A 221 18.67 12.33 -10.02
C THR A 221 18.29 12.99 -11.35
N LYS A 222 19.25 13.68 -11.99
CA LYS A 222 19.12 14.11 -13.39
C LYS A 222 18.61 12.93 -14.23
N PRO A 223 17.79 13.16 -15.27
CA PRO A 223 17.27 12.08 -16.09
C PRO A 223 18.44 11.24 -16.58
N THR A 224 18.59 10.03 -16.03
CA THR A 224 19.44 9.01 -16.60
C THR A 224 18.84 8.73 -17.97
N GLU A 225 19.65 8.90 -19.03
CA GLU A 225 19.25 8.54 -20.39
C GLU A 225 18.62 7.15 -20.36
N LEU A 226 17.37 7.07 -20.82
CA LEU A 226 16.62 5.83 -20.94
C LEU A 226 17.40 4.89 -21.88
N SER A 227 18.17 3.99 -21.31
CA SER A 227 18.86 2.93 -22.04
C SER A 227 17.88 1.78 -22.28
N ILE A 228 17.46 1.65 -23.54
CA ILE A 228 16.76 0.51 -24.15
C ILE A 228 15.40 0.20 -23.52
N SER A 229 14.33 0.39 -24.31
CA SER A 229 12.98 -0.08 -23.96
C SER A 229 13.02 -1.58 -23.68
N GLU A 230 12.91 -1.97 -22.41
CA GLU A 230 12.56 -3.34 -22.07
C GLU A 230 11.24 -3.69 -22.78
N PRO A 231 11.09 -4.92 -23.30
CA PRO A 231 9.87 -5.32 -24.00
C PRO A 231 8.64 -5.13 -23.10
N GLU A 232 7.49 -4.78 -23.70
CA GLU A 232 6.23 -4.69 -22.98
C GLU A 232 5.86 -6.07 -22.41
N GLU A 233 6.12 -6.26 -21.12
CA GLU A 233 5.78 -7.49 -20.40
C GLU A 233 4.45 -7.28 -19.66
N HIS A 234 3.38 -7.91 -20.14
CA HIS A 234 2.07 -7.91 -19.50
C HIS A 234 1.82 -9.28 -18.85
N VAL A 235 2.36 -9.46 -17.64
CA VAL A 235 2.25 -10.72 -16.90
C VAL A 235 0.94 -10.82 -16.15
N TYR A 236 0.43 -9.69 -15.63
CA TYR A 236 -0.76 -9.71 -14.79
C TYR A 236 -2.05 -9.94 -15.57
N GLU A 237 -2.95 -10.72 -15.00
CA GLU A 237 -4.29 -10.92 -15.52
C GLU A 237 -5.21 -9.79 -15.05
N VAL A 238 -5.97 -9.19 -15.98
CA VAL A 238 -6.99 -8.18 -15.62
C VAL A 238 -8.18 -8.88 -14.98
N VAL A 239 -8.46 -8.55 -13.72
CA VAL A 239 -9.56 -9.11 -12.93
C VAL A 239 -10.79 -8.21 -12.98
N SER A 240 -10.58 -6.90 -12.90
CA SER A 240 -11.64 -5.90 -13.00
C SER A 240 -11.09 -4.62 -13.60
N PHE A 241 -11.93 -3.93 -14.37
CA PHE A 241 -11.62 -2.64 -14.96
C PHE A 241 -12.84 -1.73 -14.83
N LEU A 242 -12.67 -0.61 -14.14
CA LEU A 242 -13.71 0.38 -13.88
C LEU A 242 -13.23 1.75 -14.35
N TRP A 243 -14.13 2.50 -14.97
CA TRP A 243 -13.86 3.83 -15.45
C TRP A 243 -14.93 4.80 -14.96
N GLU A 244 -14.51 5.89 -14.34
CA GLU A 244 -15.38 6.99 -13.92
C GLU A 244 -15.08 8.23 -14.77
N VAL A 245 -16.05 8.63 -15.60
CA VAL A 245 -15.92 9.74 -16.55
C VAL A 245 -16.24 11.06 -15.86
N THR A 246 -15.47 12.09 -16.19
CA THR A 246 -15.78 13.50 -15.89
C THR A 246 -17.08 13.94 -16.57
N ALA A 247 -17.90 14.73 -15.88
CA ALA A 247 -18.99 15.42 -16.57
C ALA A 247 -18.43 16.61 -17.36
N ARG A 248 -17.81 16.33 -18.51
CA ARG A 248 -17.67 17.38 -19.52
C ARG A 248 -19.07 17.71 -19.99
N VAL A 249 -19.56 18.89 -19.60
CA VAL A 249 -20.69 19.53 -20.30
C VAL A 249 -20.34 19.46 -21.77
N ARG A 250 -21.07 18.65 -22.55
CA ARG A 250 -21.04 18.73 -24.00
C ARG A 250 -21.66 20.08 -24.36
N SER A 251 -20.88 21.16 -24.28
CA SER A 251 -21.19 22.41 -24.95
C SER A 251 -20.95 22.19 -26.44
N THR A 252 -21.79 21.35 -27.06
CA THR A 252 -22.05 21.45 -28.50
C THR A 252 -22.79 22.76 -28.68
N TRP A 253 -22.04 23.78 -29.10
CA TRP A 253 -22.60 24.98 -29.68
C TRP A 253 -23.48 24.56 -30.86
N ILE A 254 -24.80 24.57 -30.66
CA ILE A 254 -25.74 24.66 -31.76
C ILE A 254 -25.54 26.07 -32.32
N ARG A 255 -24.76 26.17 -33.41
CA ARG A 255 -24.87 27.31 -34.31
C ARG A 255 -26.23 27.19 -34.98
N MET A 256 -27.18 28.02 -34.55
CA MET A 256 -28.26 28.52 -35.40
C MET A 256 -27.80 29.83 -36.02
#